data_AF-A0A397FVW0-F1
#
_entry.id   AF-A0A397FVW0-F1
#
_cell.length_a   1.000
_cell.length_b   1.000
_cell.length_c   1.000
_cell.angle_alpha   90.00
_cell.angle_beta   90.00
_cell.angle_gamma   90.00
#
_symmetry.space_group_name_H-M   'P 1'
#
loop_
_entity.id
_entity.type
_entity.pdbx_description
1 polymer ?
#
loop_
_entity_poly.entity_id
_entity_poly.type
_entity_poly.pdbx_seq_one_letter_code
_entity_poly.pdbx_strand_id
1 'polypeptide(L)'
;MNKKISNEKMNKSCPQCGKVFLVYKEEEKELARKIGNILNSHKGVYEKKLALFNLWKNLEVGEVEPNERKRIDTLLLGKVYNELARQNLREYKKLATIELNKPE
;
A
#
# COMPACT_ATOMS: atom_id res chain seq x y z
N MET A 1 2.25 23.86 -5.88
CA MET A 1 2.13 24.07 -7.35
C MET A 1 1.65 22.74 -7.89
N ASN A 2 0.33 22.61 -8.06
CA ASN A 2 -0.38 21.34 -7.98
C ASN A 2 -0.65 20.80 -9.39
N LYS A 3 -0.23 19.55 -9.65
CA LYS A 3 -0.51 18.87 -10.93
C LYS A 3 -1.66 17.90 -10.74
N LYS A 4 -2.80 18.25 -11.33
CA LYS A 4 -3.92 17.34 -11.54
C LYS A 4 -3.44 16.15 -12.38
N ILE A 5 -3.57 14.94 -11.86
CA ILE A 5 -3.36 13.71 -12.64
C ILE A 5 -4.56 13.57 -13.59
N SER A 6 -4.43 14.08 -14.81
CA SER A 6 -5.40 13.82 -15.88
C SER A 6 -5.17 12.43 -16.47
N ASN A 7 -6.23 11.64 -16.61
CA ASN A 7 -6.22 10.23 -17.00
C ASN A 7 -6.06 10.02 -18.52
N GLU A 8 -5.16 10.78 -19.16
CA GLU A 8 -4.87 10.67 -20.59
C GLU A 8 -3.73 9.68 -20.82
N LYS A 9 -4.09 8.45 -21.17
CA LYS A 9 -3.13 7.41 -21.61
C LYS A 9 -2.60 7.79 -23.00
N MET A 10 -1.31 8.11 -23.10
CA MET A 10 -0.66 8.33 -24.40
C MET A 10 -0.14 7.01 -24.95
N ASN A 11 -0.81 6.51 -25.98
CA ASN A 11 -0.31 5.42 -26.82
C ASN A 11 0.84 5.97 -27.69
N LYS A 12 2.07 5.46 -27.52
CA LYS A 12 3.16 5.73 -28.46
C LYS A 12 3.44 4.48 -29.28
N SER A 13 3.50 4.63 -30.59
CA SER A 13 3.92 3.56 -31.51
C SER A 13 5.44 3.54 -31.64
N CYS A 14 6.01 2.34 -31.72
CA CYS A 14 7.41 2.14 -32.08
C CYS A 14 7.62 2.54 -33.55
N PRO A 15 8.53 3.47 -33.86
CA PRO A 15 8.82 3.82 -35.25
C PRO A 15 9.49 2.69 -36.04
N GLN A 16 10.08 1.68 -35.37
CA GLN A 16 10.73 0.54 -36.03
C GLN A 16 9.83 -0.68 -36.23
N CYS A 17 8.91 -0.96 -35.31
CA CYS A 17 8.11 -2.20 -35.36
C CYS A 17 6.60 -1.99 -35.26
N GLY A 18 6.12 -0.74 -35.22
CA GLY A 18 4.69 -0.40 -35.18
C GLY A 18 3.97 -0.80 -33.88
N LYS A 19 4.60 -1.54 -32.98
CA LYS A 19 4.00 -1.93 -31.69
C LYS A 19 3.66 -0.69 -30.88
N VAL A 20 2.43 -0.66 -30.37
CA VAL A 20 1.94 0.40 -29.48
C VAL A 20 2.30 0.02 -28.05
N PHE A 21 2.95 0.93 -27.34
CA PHE A 21 3.22 0.77 -25.92
C PHE A 21 2.47 1.84 -25.12
N LEU A 22 1.97 1.43 -23.96
CA LEU A 22 1.41 2.35 -22.98
C LEU A 22 2.54 3.14 -22.34
N VAL A 23 2.58 4.45 -22.60
CA VAL A 23 3.48 5.35 -21.91
C VAL A 23 2.75 5.94 -20.73
N TYR A 24 3.07 5.41 -19.55
CA TYR A 24 2.65 6.00 -18.29
C TYR A 24 3.25 7.39 -18.13
N LYS A 25 2.48 8.31 -17.55
CA LYS A 25 3.00 9.63 -17.17
C LYS A 25 4.13 9.42 -16.15
N GLU A 26 5.10 10.34 -16.14
CA GLU A 26 6.28 10.19 -15.28
C GLU A 26 5.91 10.07 -13.79
N GLU A 27 4.81 10.70 -13.38
CA GLU A 27 4.22 10.61 -12.04
C GLU A 27 3.69 9.19 -11.71
N GLU A 28 3.09 8.50 -12.68
CA GLU A 28 2.60 7.13 -12.51
C GLU A 28 3.76 6.14 -12.41
N LYS A 29 4.83 6.34 -13.20
CA LYS A 29 6.06 5.54 -13.09
C LYS A 29 6.71 5.72 -11.73
N GLU A 30 6.77 6.95 -11.24
CA GLU A 30 7.32 7.24 -9.92
C GLU A 30 6.51 6.60 -8.80
N LEU A 31 5.17 6.64 -8.90
CA LEU A 31 4.30 5.96 -7.97
C LEU A 31 4.50 4.44 -8.00
N ALA A 32 4.54 3.84 -9.20
CA ALA A 32 4.81 2.42 -9.38
C ALA A 32 6.17 2.02 -8.80
N ARG A 33 7.20 2.85 -8.99
CA ARG A 33 8.53 2.65 -8.39
C ARG A 33 8.47 2.68 -6.86
N LYS A 34 7.77 3.65 -6.26
CA LYS A 34 7.58 3.73 -4.80
C LYS A 34 6.87 2.49 -4.26
N ILE A 35 5.80 2.04 -4.94
CA ILE A 35 5.08 0.81 -4.57
C ILE A 35 6.02 -0.40 -4.66
N GLY A 36 6.75 -0.54 -5.77
CA GLY A 36 7.72 -1.61 -5.97
C GLY A 36 8.79 -1.64 -4.87
N ASN A 37 9.34 -0.49 -4.51
CA ASN A 37 10.32 -0.37 -3.44
C ASN A 37 9.75 -0.82 -2.07
N ILE A 38 8.49 -0.50 -1.77
CA ILE A 38 7.85 -0.95 -0.54
C ILE A 38 7.65 -2.47 -0.55
N LEU A 39 7.10 -3.01 -1.64
CA LEU A 39 6.80 -4.44 -1.76
C LEU A 39 8.08 -5.30 -1.74
N ASN A 40 9.16 -4.82 -2.35
CA ASN A 40 10.45 -5.52 -2.43
C ASN A 40 11.38 -5.26 -1.24
N SER A 41 10.99 -4.39 -0.29
CA SER A 41 11.80 -4.13 0.90
C SER A 41 11.91 -5.36 1.83
N HIS A 42 12.92 -5.38 2.70
CA HIS A 42 13.08 -6.40 3.74
C HIS A 42 12.09 -6.26 4.91
N LYS A 43 11.17 -5.29 4.84
CA LYS A 43 10.17 -5.03 5.87
C LYS A 43 9.21 -6.21 6.05
N GLY A 44 8.69 -6.36 7.27
CA GLY A 44 7.62 -7.30 7.57
C GLY A 44 6.32 -6.96 6.84
N VAL A 45 5.41 -7.93 6.75
CA VAL A 45 4.13 -7.78 6.03
C VAL A 45 3.33 -6.57 6.54
N TYR A 46 3.27 -6.35 7.86
CA TYR A 46 2.54 -5.20 8.43
C TYR A 46 3.21 -3.87 8.14
N GLU A 47 4.53 -3.80 8.24
CA GLU A 47 5.30 -2.59 7.94
C GLU A 47 5.14 -2.20 6.47
N LYS A 48 5.09 -3.17 5.55
CA LYS A 48 4.75 -2.94 4.13
C LYS A 48 3.33 -2.40 3.97
N LYS A 49 2.34 -2.98 4.65
CA LYS A 49 0.95 -2.49 4.63
C LYS A 49 0.84 -1.05 5.13
N LEU A 50 1.51 -0.71 6.24
CA LEU A 50 1.54 0.66 6.77
C LEU A 50 2.26 1.62 5.83
N ALA A 51 3.36 1.21 5.21
CA ALA A 51 4.07 2.02 4.23
C ALA A 51 3.22 2.31 2.99
N LEU A 52 2.48 1.30 2.48
CA LEU A 52 1.53 1.48 1.38
C LEU A 52 0.38 2.41 1.78
N PHE A 53 -0.15 2.28 3.00
CA PHE A 53 -1.18 3.16 3.52
C PHE A 53 -0.70 4.62 3.60
N ASN A 54 0.52 4.84 4.11
CA ASN A 54 1.11 6.18 4.18
C ASN A 54 1.37 6.76 2.79
N LEU A 55 1.78 5.93 1.83
CA LEU A 55 1.90 6.36 0.43
C LEU A 55 0.55 6.79 -0.11
N TRP A 56 -0.50 5.97 0.08
CA TRP A 56 -1.88 6.27 -0.33
C TRP A 56 -2.44 7.57 0.28
N LYS A 57 -2.22 7.79 1.58
CA LYS A 57 -2.70 8.98 2.29
C LYS A 57 -2.18 10.29 1.68
N ASN A 58 -1.00 10.24 1.07
CA ASN A 58 -0.36 11.39 0.44
C ASN A 58 -0.72 11.56 -1.04
N LEU A 59 -1.52 10.65 -1.63
CA LEU A 59 -1.99 10.79 -3.01
C LEU A 59 -3.20 11.72 -3.07
N GLU A 60 -3.19 12.63 -4.03
CA GLU A 60 -4.40 13.34 -4.48
C GLU A 60 -5.17 12.40 -5.41
N VAL A 61 -6.28 11.86 -4.92
CA VAL A 61 -7.11 10.91 -5.67
C VAL A 61 -8.43 11.58 -5.99
N GLY A 62 -8.46 12.32 -7.10
CA GLY A 62 -9.65 13.02 -7.56
C GLY A 62 -10.32 13.89 -6.49
N GLU A 63 -11.60 14.18 -6.70
CA GLU A 63 -12.43 14.85 -5.70
C GLU A 63 -13.07 13.77 -4.82
N VAL A 64 -12.42 13.51 -3.67
CA VAL A 64 -13.00 12.72 -2.58
C VAL A 64 -13.35 13.68 -1.47
N GLU A 65 -14.61 13.65 -1.02
CA GLU A 65 -15.07 14.45 0.11
C GLU A 65 -14.16 14.20 1.33
N PRO A 66 -13.75 15.23 2.10
CA PRO A 66 -12.87 15.06 3.25
C PRO A 66 -13.38 14.02 4.27
N ASN A 67 -14.70 13.92 4.41
CA ASN A 67 -15.34 12.93 5.28
C ASN A 67 -15.22 11.51 4.73
N GLU A 68 -15.36 11.32 3.42
CA GLU A 68 -15.17 10.02 2.78
C GLU A 68 -13.71 9.58 2.86
N ARG A 69 -12.77 10.50 2.62
CA ARG A 69 -11.33 10.26 2.78
C ARG A 69 -11.01 9.77 4.20
N LYS A 70 -11.50 10.47 5.22
CA LYS A 70 -11.32 10.08 6.63
C LYS A 70 -11.90 8.69 6.91
N ARG A 71 -13.10 8.38 6.40
CA ARG A 71 -13.74 7.08 6.58
C ARG A 71 -12.91 5.95 5.95
N ILE A 72 -12.45 6.14 4.71
CA ILE A 72 -11.60 5.17 4.02
C ILE A 72 -10.30 4.95 4.80
N ASP A 73 -9.65 6.04 5.23
CA ASP A 73 -8.41 5.98 5.98
C ASP A 73 -8.59 5.22 7.31
N THR A 74 -9.66 5.51 8.05
CA THR A 74 -9.99 4.80 9.29
C THR A 74 -10.26 3.31 9.05
N LEU A 75 -11.01 2.96 8.00
CA LEU A 75 -11.34 1.57 7.69
C LEU A 75 -10.10 0.76 7.29
N LEU A 76 -9.23 1.32 6.45
CA LEU A 76 -7.99 0.67 6.02
C LEU A 76 -7.02 0.49 7.19
N LEU A 77 -6.81 1.54 7.98
CA LEU A 77 -5.92 1.49 9.13
C LEU A 77 -6.46 0.55 10.22
N GLY A 78 -7.76 0.58 10.48
CA GLY A 78 -8.44 -0.32 11.40
C GLY A 78 -8.28 -1.79 11.01
N LYS A 79 -8.35 -2.10 9.72
CA LYS A 79 -8.11 -3.47 9.22
C LYS A 79 -6.68 -3.94 9.51
N VAL A 80 -5.68 -3.10 9.25
CA VAL A 80 -4.27 -3.45 9.50
C VAL A 80 -4.04 -3.70 10.99
N TYR A 81 -4.55 -2.84 11.87
CA TYR A 81 -4.40 -3.02 13.30
C TYR A 81 -5.18 -4.22 13.85
N ASN A 82 -6.35 -4.51 13.31
CA ASN A 82 -7.11 -5.70 13.70
C ASN A 82 -6.36 -6.99 13.38
N GLU A 83 -5.76 -7.07 12.19
CA GLU A 83 -4.93 -8.21 11.79
C GLU A 83 -3.72 -8.37 12.72
N LEU A 84 -3.02 -7.28 13.03
CA LEU A 84 -1.88 -7.28 13.95
C LEU A 84 -2.28 -7.74 15.36
N ALA A 85 -3.39 -7.22 15.90
CA ALA A 85 -3.89 -7.61 17.21
C ALA A 85 -4.23 -9.11 17.27
N ARG A 86 -4.86 -9.65 16.21
CA ARG A 86 -5.16 -11.09 16.10
C ARG A 86 -3.91 -11.95 16.02
N GLN A 87 -2.86 -11.49 15.35
CA GLN A 87 -1.58 -12.21 15.31
C GLN A 87 -0.92 -12.22 16.69
N ASN A 88 -0.79 -11.05 17.32
CA ASN A 88 -0.17 -10.91 18.64
C ASN A 88 -0.91 -11.74 19.70
N LEU A 89 -2.25 -11.75 19.66
CA LEU A 89 -3.04 -12.57 20.59
C LEU A 89 -2.79 -14.07 20.38
N ARG A 90 -2.61 -14.52 19.15
CA ARG A 90 -2.29 -15.92 18.85
C ARG A 90 -0.90 -16.29 19.32
N GLU A 91 0.09 -15.42 19.11
CA GLU A 91 1.46 -15.64 19.59
C GLU A 91 1.53 -15.65 21.11
N TYR A 92 0.88 -14.70 21.77
CA TYR A 92 0.76 -14.67 23.24
C TYR A 92 0.16 -15.96 23.78
N LYS A 93 -0.97 -16.43 23.23
CA LYS A 93 -1.60 -17.69 23.65
C LYS A 93 -0.66 -18.89 23.52
N LYS A 94 0.13 -18.95 22.44
CA LYS A 94 1.13 -20.01 22.25
C LYS A 94 2.21 -19.96 23.32
N LEU A 95 2.77 -18.78 23.58
CA LEU A 95 3.82 -18.60 24.59
C LEU A 95 3.32 -18.96 25.98
N ALA A 96 2.12 -18.51 26.36
CA ALA A 96 1.50 -18.85 27.63
C ALA A 96 1.31 -20.37 27.79
N THR A 97 0.86 -21.07 26.75
CA THR A 97 0.76 -22.54 26.78
C THR A 97 2.13 -23.21 26.93
N ILE A 98 3.18 -22.70 26.28
CA ILE A 98 4.53 -23.25 26.41
C ILE A 98 5.05 -23.04 27.84
N GLU A 99 4.86 -21.85 28.42
CA GLU A 99 5.30 -21.56 29.79
C GLU A 99 4.58 -22.42 30.84
N LEU A 100 3.27 -22.63 30.69
CA LEU A 100 2.49 -23.47 31.61
C LEU A 100 2.84 -24.96 31.53
N ASN A 101 3.45 -25.42 30.43
CA ASN A 101 3.83 -26.81 30.22
C ASN A 101 5.34 -27.06 30.41
N LYS A 102 6.10 -26.08 30.93
CA LYS A 102 7.49 -26.33 31.31
C LYS A 102 7.52 -27.23 32.56
N PRO A 103 8.22 -28.37 32.52
CA PRO A 103 8.47 -29.15 33.74
C PRO A 103 9.36 -28.34 34.69
N GLU A 104 9.08 -28.46 36.00
CA GLU A 104 9.85 -27.84 37.09
C GLU A 104 11.33 -28.26 37.09
#